data_AF-A0A1Z5JCY2-F1
#
_entry.id   AF-A0A1Z5JCY2-F1
#
_cell.length_a   1.000
_cell.length_b   1.000
_cell.length_c   1.000
_cell.angle_alpha   90.00
_cell.angle_beta   90.00
_cell.angle_gamma   90.00
#
_symmetry.space_group_name_H-M   'P 1'
#
loop_
_entity.id
_entity.type
_entity.pdbx_description
1 polymer ?
#
loop_
_entity_poly.entity_id
_entity_poly.type
_entity_poly.pdbx_seq_one_letter_code
_entity_poly.pdbx_strand_id
1 'polypeptide(L)'
;MASDPNGWVTNPPTTVVKIQNTSRADRNGALGIVLQYAADRQRYIVHMAVSQDQIALKAENLVKASWMEQMAGQYQLLRNDRNVQRYVQNATQQIQQRTGLPLHYAGVAACVLLLVVIYFVGFTRVLMVISFTLLLVTIVAPDWGSSRQTMLRNFPQRCRERIQEIPYVGSQIASNQYMSTAFMGLILVFFVRSIIPSFSSSAPSMLNLHDDFSAQSASSSAARFLYEDTLKERYYKLGYDDAKELKPFGVSLNEAMAADERPSLVEMPPMDSSFGYTAKKPAKSWYQHLGIIMSAAYVFRTVSTLGTDPSTGRFSVQTVRQNVATMEPMQMGLLGMAVYKIVMAMK
;
A
#
# COMPACT_ATOMS: atom_id res chain seq x y z
N MET A 1 -1.82 -11.22 41.94
CA MET A 1 -2.55 -11.44 40.68
C MET A 1 -2.17 -12.82 40.19
N ALA A 2 -3.13 -13.73 40.04
CA ALA A 2 -2.85 -15.04 39.46
C ALA A 2 -2.34 -14.86 38.02
N SER A 3 -1.28 -15.57 37.65
CA SER A 3 -0.68 -15.45 36.32
C SER A 3 -1.68 -15.92 35.27
N ASP A 4 -2.04 -15.04 34.34
CA ASP A 4 -2.78 -15.40 33.14
C ASP A 4 -1.88 -16.32 32.29
N PRO A 5 -2.25 -17.60 32.09
CA PRO A 5 -1.38 -18.57 31.44
C PRO A 5 -1.11 -18.25 29.96
N ASN A 6 -2.03 -17.58 29.27
CA ASN A 6 -1.91 -17.28 27.84
C ASN A 6 -1.59 -15.80 27.55
N GLY A 7 -1.55 -14.94 28.57
CA GLY A 7 -1.30 -13.50 28.42
C GLY A 7 -2.34 -12.78 27.55
N TRP A 8 -3.60 -13.22 27.58
CA TRP A 8 -4.70 -12.61 26.83
C TRP A 8 -5.35 -11.45 27.55
N VAL A 9 -5.27 -11.40 28.87
CA VAL A 9 -5.81 -10.30 29.69
C VAL A 9 -4.89 -9.10 29.56
N THR A 10 -5.38 -8.07 28.89
CA THR A 10 -4.69 -6.78 28.73
C THR A 10 -5.44 -5.68 29.49
N ASN A 11 -4.73 -4.62 29.89
CA ASN A 11 -5.34 -3.44 30.49
C ASN A 11 -4.91 -2.20 29.69
N PRO A 12 -5.81 -1.56 28.91
CA PRO A 12 -7.23 -1.90 28.74
C PRO A 12 -7.44 -3.23 27.97
N PRO A 13 -8.61 -3.89 28.12
CA PRO A 13 -8.88 -5.18 27.47
C PRO A 13 -9.02 -4.99 25.96
N THR A 14 -8.07 -5.55 25.21
CA THR A 14 -7.93 -5.39 23.76
C THR A 14 -7.90 -6.71 23.00
N THR A 15 -7.66 -7.83 23.68
CA THR A 15 -7.54 -9.14 23.04
C THR A 15 -8.91 -9.68 22.66
N VAL A 16 -9.18 -9.75 21.36
CA VAL A 16 -10.37 -10.43 20.81
C VAL A 16 -10.05 -11.91 20.63
N VAL A 17 -10.96 -12.74 21.10
CA VAL A 17 -10.90 -14.21 20.99
C VAL A 17 -12.14 -14.72 20.25
N LYS A 18 -11.94 -15.82 19.53
CA LYS A 18 -12.98 -16.59 18.86
C LYS A 18 -13.29 -17.83 19.69
N ILE A 19 -14.57 -18.06 19.92
CA ILE A 19 -15.05 -19.21 20.69
C ILE A 19 -15.10 -20.43 19.78
N GLN A 20 -14.57 -21.55 20.25
CA GLN A 20 -14.61 -22.83 19.57
C GLN A 20 -14.92 -23.95 20.56
N ASN A 21 -15.38 -25.09 20.05
CA ASN A 21 -15.57 -26.34 20.81
C ASN A 21 -16.47 -26.21 22.05
N THR A 22 -17.43 -25.27 22.05
CA THR A 22 -18.46 -25.22 23.08
C THR A 22 -19.63 -26.13 22.72
N SER A 23 -20.34 -26.64 23.73
CA SER A 23 -21.55 -27.46 23.54
C SER A 23 -22.69 -26.71 22.85
N ARG A 24 -22.62 -25.37 22.85
CA ARG A 24 -23.56 -24.46 22.23
C ARG A 24 -23.11 -24.10 20.82
N ALA A 25 -23.71 -24.75 19.82
CA ALA A 25 -23.38 -24.52 18.41
C ALA A 25 -23.57 -23.04 18.00
N ASP A 26 -24.53 -22.33 18.60
CA ASP A 26 -24.79 -20.90 18.38
C ASP A 26 -23.65 -19.99 18.86
N ARG A 27 -22.80 -20.46 19.77
CA ARG A 27 -21.68 -19.71 20.33
C ARG A 27 -20.36 -20.01 19.63
N ASN A 28 -20.26 -21.12 18.90
CA ASN A 28 -19.06 -21.46 18.15
C ASN A 28 -18.89 -20.50 16.96
N GLY A 29 -17.69 -19.95 16.84
CA GLY A 29 -17.36 -18.92 15.86
C GLY A 29 -17.69 -17.49 16.30
N ALA A 30 -18.40 -17.29 17.42
CA ALA A 30 -18.68 -15.97 17.94
C ALA A 30 -17.41 -15.31 18.50
N LEU A 31 -17.36 -13.99 18.39
CA LEU A 31 -16.23 -13.16 18.81
C LEU A 31 -16.53 -12.50 20.17
N GLY A 32 -15.51 -12.35 20.99
CA GLY A 32 -15.59 -11.63 22.26
C GLY A 32 -14.25 -11.08 22.71
N ILE A 33 -14.28 -10.16 23.68
CA ILE A 33 -13.08 -9.61 24.30
C ILE A 33 -12.86 -10.25 25.66
N VAL A 34 -11.62 -10.67 25.93
CA VAL A 34 -11.24 -11.18 27.24
C VAL A 34 -11.13 -10.02 28.24
N LEU A 35 -11.96 -10.05 29.29
CA LEU A 35 -11.95 -9.03 30.34
C LEU A 35 -11.01 -9.40 31.49
N GLN A 36 -11.12 -10.65 31.97
CA GLN A 36 -10.42 -11.10 33.16
C GLN A 36 -10.21 -12.61 33.13
N TYR A 37 -9.15 -13.08 33.78
CA TYR A 37 -8.94 -14.49 34.08
C TYR A 37 -9.31 -14.80 35.53
N ALA A 38 -10.29 -15.68 35.74
CA ALA A 38 -10.72 -16.15 37.05
C ALA A 38 -9.94 -17.42 37.40
N ALA A 39 -8.85 -17.27 38.14
CA ALA A 39 -7.93 -18.36 38.47
C ALA A 39 -8.59 -19.49 39.26
N ASP A 40 -9.51 -19.18 40.17
CA ASP A 40 -10.21 -20.18 41.00
C ASP A 40 -10.98 -21.19 40.16
N ARG A 41 -11.46 -20.78 38.99
CA ARG A 41 -12.26 -21.61 38.07
C ARG A 41 -11.50 -21.99 36.82
N GLN A 42 -10.27 -21.52 36.65
CA GLN A 42 -9.46 -21.64 35.44
C GLN A 42 -10.23 -21.25 34.17
N ARG A 43 -10.96 -20.13 34.24
CA ARG A 43 -11.82 -19.65 33.14
C ARG A 43 -11.55 -18.18 32.84
N TYR A 44 -11.59 -17.84 31.55
CA TYR A 44 -11.62 -16.47 31.07
C TYR A 44 -13.05 -15.96 31.04
N ILE A 45 -13.25 -14.77 31.58
CA ILE A 45 -14.48 -14.01 31.45
C ILE A 45 -14.39 -13.23 30.14
N VAL A 46 -15.22 -13.62 29.18
CA VAL A 46 -15.27 -13.06 27.83
C VAL A 46 -16.56 -12.26 27.68
N HIS A 47 -16.44 -11.01 27.25
CA HIS A 47 -17.56 -10.16 26.88
C HIS A 47 -17.86 -10.32 25.39
N MET A 48 -19.06 -10.81 25.09
CA MET A 48 -19.48 -11.13 23.72
C MET A 48 -19.68 -9.87 22.86
N ALA A 49 -19.15 -9.87 21.64
CA ALA A 49 -19.26 -8.72 20.75
C ALA A 49 -20.70 -8.46 20.28
N VAL A 50 -21.45 -9.52 19.99
CA VAL A 50 -22.81 -9.44 19.45
C VAL A 50 -23.86 -9.30 20.56
N SER A 51 -23.84 -10.18 21.56
CA SER A 51 -24.90 -10.22 22.58
C SER A 51 -24.64 -9.31 23.79
N GLN A 52 -23.41 -8.80 23.95
CA GLN A 52 -22.95 -8.07 25.14
C GLN A 52 -23.08 -8.85 26.47
N ASP A 53 -23.33 -10.16 26.40
CA ASP A 53 -23.31 -11.02 27.58
C ASP A 53 -21.86 -11.32 27.99
N GLN A 54 -21.66 -11.54 29.29
CA GLN A 54 -20.40 -12.08 29.80
C GLN A 54 -20.52 -13.58 29.98
N ILE A 55 -19.53 -14.32 29.47
CA ILE A 55 -19.48 -15.78 29.60
C ILE A 55 -18.12 -16.22 30.13
N ALA A 56 -18.13 -17.24 30.98
CA ALA A 56 -16.90 -17.82 31.53
C ALA A 56 -16.52 -19.09 30.75
N LEU A 57 -15.45 -19.01 29.96
CA LEU A 57 -14.97 -20.10 29.09
C LEU A 57 -13.58 -20.56 29.51
N LYS A 58 -13.30 -21.85 29.32
CA LYS A 58 -11.95 -22.40 29.50
C LYS A 58 -11.01 -21.93 28.39
N ALA A 59 -9.71 -21.95 28.66
CA ALA A 59 -8.67 -21.61 27.70
C ALA A 59 -8.76 -22.41 26.39
N GLU A 60 -9.06 -23.72 26.49
CA GLU A 60 -9.17 -24.65 25.35
C GLU A 60 -10.30 -24.32 24.37
N ASN A 61 -11.30 -23.56 24.82
CA ASN A 61 -12.45 -23.16 24.00
C ASN A 61 -12.26 -21.80 23.33
N LEU A 62 -11.06 -21.22 23.45
CA LEU A 62 -10.74 -19.88 22.98
C LEU A 62 -9.53 -19.95 22.06
N VAL A 63 -9.68 -19.35 20.89
CA VAL A 63 -8.59 -19.17 19.93
C VAL A 63 -8.41 -17.68 19.73
N LYS A 64 -7.16 -17.21 19.71
CA LYS A 64 -6.87 -15.80 19.40
C LYS A 64 -7.44 -15.47 18.01
N ALA A 65 -8.29 -14.47 17.94
CA ALA A 65 -8.94 -14.10 16.68
C ALA A 65 -7.88 -13.63 15.67
N SER A 66 -8.08 -13.95 14.39
CA SER A 66 -7.28 -13.39 13.29
C SER A 66 -7.43 -11.86 13.24
N TRP A 67 -6.51 -11.15 12.59
CA TRP A 67 -6.58 -9.68 12.52
C TRP A 67 -7.91 -9.16 11.93
N MET A 68 -8.42 -9.83 10.89
CA MET A 68 -9.72 -9.51 10.29
C MET A 68 -10.88 -9.71 11.28
N GLU A 69 -10.85 -10.81 12.04
CA GLU A 69 -11.85 -11.09 13.07
C GLU A 69 -11.73 -10.13 14.26
N GLN A 70 -10.52 -9.71 14.64
CA GLN A 70 -10.31 -8.70 15.69
C GLN A 70 -10.99 -7.38 15.29
N MET A 71 -10.79 -6.92 14.05
CA MET A 71 -11.44 -5.73 13.52
C MET A 71 -12.97 -5.88 13.48
N ALA A 72 -13.47 -7.02 13.01
CA ALA A 72 -14.91 -7.30 12.98
C ALA A 72 -15.52 -7.31 14.40
N GLY A 73 -14.84 -7.92 15.37
CA GLY A 73 -15.28 -7.98 16.76
C GLY A 73 -15.30 -6.60 17.43
N GLN A 74 -14.24 -5.81 17.23
CA GLN A 74 -14.19 -4.42 17.72
C GLN A 74 -15.28 -3.55 17.09
N TYR A 75 -15.50 -3.68 15.79
CA TYR A 75 -16.58 -2.96 15.09
C TYR A 75 -17.96 -3.33 15.64
N GLN A 76 -18.23 -4.62 15.86
CA GLN A 76 -19.49 -5.08 16.45
C GLN A 76 -19.70 -4.52 17.87
N LEU A 77 -18.65 -4.47 18.69
CA LEU A 77 -18.71 -3.89 20.03
C LEU A 77 -19.03 -2.39 19.99
N LEU A 78 -18.31 -1.63 19.15
CA LEU A 78 -18.56 -0.20 18.97
C LEU A 78 -19.96 0.07 18.42
N ARG A 79 -20.43 -0.77 17.50
CA ARG A 79 -21.77 -0.67 16.93
C ARG A 79 -22.85 -0.92 17.98
N ASN A 80 -22.62 -1.82 18.93
CA ASN A 80 -23.60 -2.18 19.96
C ASN A 80 -23.52 -1.29 21.21
N ASP A 81 -22.47 -0.48 21.37
CA ASP A 81 -22.36 0.47 22.48
C ASP A 81 -23.40 1.60 22.35
N ARG A 82 -24.30 1.72 23.34
CA ARG A 82 -25.35 2.74 23.37
C ARG A 82 -24.80 4.16 23.37
N ASN A 83 -23.64 4.39 23.99
CA ASN A 83 -23.03 5.72 24.04
C ASN A 83 -22.51 6.11 22.66
N VAL A 84 -21.84 5.17 21.97
CA VAL A 84 -21.37 5.37 20.60
C VAL A 84 -22.56 5.55 19.66
N GLN A 85 -23.62 4.75 19.79
CA GLN A 85 -24.83 4.92 19.00
C GLN A 85 -25.46 6.30 19.20
N ARG A 86 -25.61 6.78 20.44
CA ARG A 86 -26.11 8.12 20.73
C ARG A 86 -25.21 9.20 20.14
N TYR A 87 -23.89 9.05 20.29
CA TYR A 87 -22.93 9.99 19.73
C TYR A 87 -23.02 10.06 18.20
N VAL A 88 -23.05 8.90 17.54
CA VAL A 88 -23.19 8.80 16.08
C VAL A 88 -24.54 9.35 15.63
N GLN A 89 -25.63 9.04 16.33
CA GLN A 89 -26.95 9.61 16.03
C GLN A 89 -26.96 11.13 16.17
N ASN A 90 -26.38 11.68 17.24
CA ASN A 90 -26.29 13.12 17.43
C ASN A 90 -25.41 13.78 16.37
N ALA A 91 -24.26 13.19 16.05
CA ALA A 91 -23.36 13.70 15.02
C ALA A 91 -24.01 13.67 13.63
N THR A 92 -24.71 12.58 13.31
CA THR A 92 -25.42 12.43 12.03
C THR A 92 -26.59 13.39 11.92
N GLN A 93 -27.36 13.61 12.98
CA GLN A 93 -28.41 14.63 13.02
C GLN A 93 -27.84 16.04 12.85
N GLN A 94 -26.72 16.38 13.51
CA GLN A 94 -26.07 17.68 13.36
C GLN A 94 -25.58 17.91 11.93
N ILE A 95 -24.97 16.90 11.31
CA ILE A 95 -24.52 16.98 9.91
C ILE A 95 -25.73 17.17 9.00
N GLN A 96 -26.78 16.35 9.18
CA GLN A 96 -27.99 16.41 8.37
C GLN A 96 -28.72 17.76 8.50
N GLN A 97 -28.77 18.35 9.69
CA GLN A 97 -29.32 19.70 9.90
C GLN A 97 -28.51 20.78 9.19
N ARG A 98 -27.19 20.64 9.08
CA ARG A 98 -26.32 21.61 8.41
C ARG A 98 -26.30 21.47 6.89
N THR A 99 -26.29 20.25 6.38
CA THR A 99 -26.16 20.00 4.94
C THR A 99 -27.51 19.87 4.24
N GLY A 100 -28.60 19.59 4.97
CA GLY A 100 -29.92 19.31 4.40
C GLY A 100 -29.99 18.01 3.60
N LEU A 101 -28.91 17.23 3.54
CA LEU A 101 -28.80 16.02 2.74
C LEU A 101 -28.76 14.77 3.62
N PRO A 102 -29.43 13.68 3.22
CA PRO A 102 -29.29 12.40 3.89
C PRO A 102 -27.84 11.90 3.88
N LEU A 103 -27.38 11.36 5.01
CA LEU A 103 -25.98 10.92 5.20
C LEU A 103 -25.50 9.88 4.18
N HIS A 104 -26.39 9.02 3.69
CA HIS A 104 -26.03 8.00 2.70
C HIS A 104 -25.54 8.65 1.39
N TYR A 105 -26.12 9.77 0.97
CA TYR A 105 -25.63 10.52 -0.18
C TYR A 105 -24.30 11.21 0.10
N ALA A 106 -24.07 11.68 1.33
CA ALA A 106 -22.79 12.26 1.71
C ALA A 106 -21.64 11.24 1.62
N GLY A 107 -21.89 9.99 2.05
CA GLY A 107 -20.92 8.90 1.91
C GLY A 107 -20.60 8.59 0.45
N VAL A 108 -21.63 8.44 -0.39
CA VAL A 108 -21.44 8.21 -1.84
C VAL A 108 -20.71 9.38 -2.49
N ALA A 109 -21.09 10.62 -2.18
CA ALA A 109 -20.43 11.83 -2.68
C ALA A 109 -18.97 11.90 -2.25
N ALA A 110 -18.64 11.53 -1.01
CA ALA A 110 -17.26 11.46 -0.53
C ALA A 110 -16.46 10.38 -1.26
N CYS A 111 -17.04 9.20 -1.52
CA CYS A 111 -16.40 8.15 -2.31
C CYS A 111 -16.16 8.58 -3.76
N VAL A 112 -17.15 9.21 -4.41
CA VAL A 112 -17.01 9.73 -5.78
C VAL A 112 -15.95 10.83 -5.82
N LEU A 113 -15.96 11.77 -4.88
CA LEU A 113 -14.95 12.82 -4.78
C LEU A 113 -13.55 12.22 -4.57
N LEU A 114 -13.41 11.21 -3.71
CA LEU A 114 -12.15 10.50 -3.51
C LEU A 114 -11.68 9.80 -4.79
N LEU A 115 -12.57 9.17 -5.55
CA LEU A 115 -12.23 8.57 -6.85
C LEU A 115 -11.80 9.62 -7.87
N VAL A 116 -12.49 10.76 -7.95
CA VAL A 116 -12.11 11.89 -8.81
C VAL A 116 -10.72 12.41 -8.43
N VAL A 117 -10.43 12.57 -7.14
CA VAL A 117 -9.11 12.99 -6.67
C VAL A 117 -8.04 11.94 -6.99
N ILE A 118 -8.34 10.65 -6.82
CA ILE A 118 -7.44 9.55 -7.21
C ILE A 118 -7.17 9.57 -8.72
N TYR A 119 -8.18 9.83 -9.53
CA TYR A 119 -8.05 9.91 -10.99
C TYR A 119 -7.12 11.05 -11.43
N PHE A 120 -7.29 12.26 -10.87
CA PHE A 120 -6.48 13.42 -11.25
C PHE A 120 -5.07 13.46 -10.63
N VAL A 121 -4.94 13.06 -9.36
CA VAL A 121 -3.69 13.18 -8.60
C VAL A 121 -2.85 11.90 -8.70
N GLY A 122 -3.50 10.75 -8.89
CA GLY A 122 -2.92 9.42 -8.87
C GLY A 122 -3.05 8.73 -7.50
N PHE A 123 -3.39 7.44 -7.53
CA PHE A 123 -3.65 6.63 -6.33
C PHE A 123 -2.54 6.71 -5.27
N THR A 124 -1.28 6.54 -5.68
CA THR A 124 -0.13 6.54 -4.75
C THR A 124 0.03 7.87 -4.02
N ARG A 125 -0.18 9.00 -4.71
CA ARG A 125 -0.08 10.33 -4.10
C ARG A 125 -1.22 10.58 -3.12
N VAL A 126 -2.44 10.20 -3.48
CA VAL A 126 -3.59 10.29 -2.57
C VAL A 126 -3.38 9.44 -1.32
N LEU A 127 -2.87 8.22 -1.47
CA LEU A 127 -2.56 7.35 -0.33
C LEU A 127 -1.50 7.99 0.58
N MET A 128 -0.45 8.60 0.03
CA MET A 128 0.55 9.34 0.81
C MET A 128 -0.06 10.55 1.55
N VAL A 129 -0.92 11.33 0.89
CA VAL A 129 -1.64 12.45 1.52
C VAL A 129 -2.50 11.98 2.67
N ILE A 130 -3.35 10.98 2.44
CA ILE A 130 -4.22 10.42 3.48
C ILE A 130 -3.39 9.89 4.66
N SER A 131 -2.29 9.19 4.39
CA SER A 131 -1.43 8.62 5.43
C SER A 131 -0.79 9.71 6.29
N PHE A 132 -0.30 10.79 5.66
CA PHE A 132 0.26 11.93 6.37
C PHE A 132 -0.80 12.71 7.15
N THR A 133 -1.98 12.91 6.58
CA THR A 133 -3.10 13.54 7.29
C THR A 133 -3.51 12.72 8.51
N LEU A 134 -3.61 11.40 8.40
CA LEU A 134 -3.89 10.51 9.53
C LEU A 134 -2.78 10.57 10.59
N LEU A 135 -1.52 10.64 10.18
CA LEU A 135 -0.39 10.84 11.08
C LEU A 135 -0.51 12.18 11.83
N LEU A 136 -0.85 13.28 11.15
CA LEU A 136 -1.08 14.56 11.81
C LEU A 136 -2.28 14.52 12.75
N VAL A 137 -3.39 13.92 12.34
CA VAL A 137 -4.58 13.76 13.17
C VAL A 137 -4.26 12.96 14.42
N THR A 138 -3.49 11.87 14.33
CA THR A 138 -3.13 11.06 15.52
C THR A 138 -2.16 11.76 16.48
N ILE A 139 -1.31 12.66 15.96
CA ILE A 139 -0.46 13.53 16.78
C ILE A 139 -1.28 14.61 17.49
N VAL A 140 -2.26 15.18 16.80
CA VAL A 140 -3.06 16.32 17.28
C VAL A 140 -4.28 15.91 18.11
N ALA A 141 -4.82 14.70 17.89
CA ALA A 141 -6.06 14.23 18.48
C ALA A 141 -6.17 14.43 20.02
N PRO A 142 -5.11 14.19 20.82
CA PRO A 142 -5.18 14.41 22.27
C PRO A 142 -5.46 15.87 22.65
N ASP A 143 -5.08 16.82 21.80
CA ASP A 143 -5.15 18.26 22.03
C ASP A 143 -6.29 18.95 21.25
N TRP A 144 -7.15 18.19 20.55
CA TRP A 144 -8.19 18.71 19.64
C TRP A 144 -9.23 19.63 20.34
N GLY A 145 -9.38 19.53 21.66
CA GLY A 145 -10.24 20.41 22.47
C GLY A 145 -9.51 21.56 23.18
N SER A 146 -8.19 21.64 23.05
CA SER A 146 -7.37 22.66 23.73
C SER A 146 -7.21 23.93 22.89
N SER A 147 -6.66 24.99 23.49
CA SER A 147 -6.36 26.22 22.75
C SER A 147 -5.34 25.93 21.62
N ARG A 148 -5.44 26.64 20.49
CA ARG A 148 -4.48 26.48 19.36
C ARG A 148 -3.03 26.70 19.79
N GLN A 149 -2.80 27.58 20.77
CA GLN A 149 -1.47 27.82 21.34
C GLN A 149 -0.95 26.60 22.11
N THR A 150 -1.81 25.95 22.90
CA THR A 150 -1.48 24.71 23.62
C THR A 150 -1.13 23.59 22.64
N MET A 151 -1.96 23.41 21.60
CA MET A 151 -1.73 22.42 20.56
C MET A 151 -0.38 22.64 19.84
N LEU A 152 -0.06 23.87 19.44
CA LEU A 152 1.22 24.19 18.79
C LEU A 152 2.42 24.02 19.74
N ARG A 153 2.27 24.36 21.02
CA ARG A 153 3.30 24.18 22.04
C ARG A 153 3.59 22.71 22.33
N ASN A 154 2.56 21.85 22.32
CA ASN A 154 2.68 20.42 22.59
C ASN A 154 3.09 19.61 21.36
N PHE A 155 2.88 20.14 20.15
CA PHE A 155 3.12 19.40 18.90
C PHE A 155 4.52 18.78 18.77
N PRO A 156 5.64 19.47 19.07
CA PRO A 156 6.97 18.87 19.00
C PRO A 156 7.16 17.71 19.98
N GLN A 157 6.60 17.82 21.18
CA GLN A 157 6.64 16.76 22.19
C GLN A 157 5.84 15.54 21.74
N ARG A 158 4.64 15.73 21.17
CA ARG A 158 3.82 14.63 20.65
C ARG A 158 4.49 13.91 19.48
N CYS A 159 5.15 14.66 18.59
CA CYS A 159 5.94 14.06 17.50
C CYS A 159 7.05 13.16 18.07
N ARG A 160 7.75 13.63 19.10
CA ARG A 160 8.81 12.88 19.78
C ARG A 160 8.29 11.59 20.43
N GLU A 161 7.15 11.67 21.11
CA GLU A 161 6.46 10.50 21.69
C GLU A 161 6.11 9.47 20.61
N ARG A 162 5.58 9.90 19.46
CA ARG A 162 5.28 8.99 18.33
C ARG A 162 6.53 8.41 17.66
N ILE A 163 7.61 9.18 17.55
CA ILE A 163 8.88 8.67 17.03
C ILE A 163 9.44 7.59 17.96
N GLN A 164 9.28 7.73 19.27
CA GLN A 164 9.74 6.75 20.25
C GLN A 164 9.04 5.39 20.11
N GLU A 165 7.79 5.37 19.62
CA GLU A 165 7.02 4.15 19.33
C GLU A 165 7.58 3.38 18.12
N ILE A 166 8.44 3.99 17.29
CA ILE A 166 9.08 3.32 16.15
C ILE A 166 10.12 2.31 16.69
N PRO A 167 9.95 1.00 16.42
CA PRO A 167 10.86 -0.01 16.95
C PRO A 167 12.29 0.18 16.43
N TYR A 168 13.27 -0.20 17.26
CA TYR A 168 14.73 -0.16 17.03
C TYR A 168 15.38 1.23 16.99
N VAL A 169 14.87 2.15 16.17
CA VAL A 169 15.53 3.45 15.92
C VAL A 169 14.81 4.60 16.63
N GLY A 170 13.55 4.41 16.99
CA GLY A 170 12.69 5.45 17.57
C GLY A 170 13.23 6.02 18.86
N SER A 171 13.67 5.17 19.80
CA SER A 171 14.22 5.62 21.08
C SER A 171 15.53 6.42 20.91
N GLN A 172 16.38 6.04 19.97
CA GLN A 172 17.64 6.74 19.69
C GLN A 172 17.37 8.12 19.07
N ILE A 173 16.46 8.19 18.09
CA ILE A 173 16.08 9.46 17.45
C ILE A 173 15.34 10.36 18.45
N ALA A 174 14.43 9.80 19.24
CA ALA A 174 13.66 10.53 20.22
C ALA A 174 14.51 11.00 21.41
N SER A 175 15.65 10.38 21.74
CA SER A 175 16.48 10.85 22.85
C SER A 175 17.10 12.23 22.58
N ASN A 176 17.39 12.56 21.32
CA ASN A 176 18.00 13.83 20.92
C ASN A 176 16.99 14.74 20.19
N GLN A 177 16.69 15.91 20.77
CA GLN A 177 15.74 16.87 20.21
C GLN A 177 16.11 17.33 18.80
N TYR A 178 17.40 17.49 18.50
CA TYR A 178 17.85 17.90 17.16
C TYR A 178 17.61 16.80 16.12
N MET A 179 17.84 15.53 16.48
CA MET A 179 17.58 14.38 15.60
C MET A 179 16.08 14.22 15.34
N SER A 180 15.24 14.33 16.38
CA SER A 180 13.78 14.29 16.21
C SER A 180 13.27 15.41 15.31
N THR A 181 13.80 16.62 15.46
CA THR A 181 13.41 17.78 14.64
C THR A 181 13.87 17.61 13.19
N ALA A 182 15.11 17.16 12.97
CA ALA A 182 15.65 16.87 11.65
C ALA A 182 14.87 15.75 10.94
N PHE A 183 14.49 14.70 11.68
CA PHE A 183 13.68 13.60 11.16
C PHE A 183 12.29 14.06 10.73
N MET A 184 11.61 14.87 11.55
CA MET A 184 10.33 15.47 11.18
C MET A 184 10.45 16.42 9.98
N GLY A 185 11.53 17.22 9.93
CA GLY A 185 11.83 18.08 8.80
C GLY A 185 12.03 17.28 7.51
N LEU A 186 12.74 16.15 7.57
CA LEU A 186 12.93 15.25 6.44
C LEU A 186 11.61 14.64 5.96
N ILE A 187 10.77 14.15 6.88
CA ILE A 187 9.43 13.64 6.56
C ILE A 187 8.60 14.72 5.88
N LEU A 188 8.61 15.95 6.41
CA LEU A 188 7.88 17.07 5.85
C LEU A 188 8.38 17.45 4.44
N VAL A 189 9.70 17.53 4.24
CA VAL A 189 10.31 17.80 2.93
C VAL A 189 9.95 16.70 1.93
N PHE A 190 10.03 15.43 2.35
CA PHE A 190 9.64 14.30 1.52
C PHE A 190 8.16 14.36 1.15
N PHE A 191 7.30 14.66 2.12
CA PHE A 191 5.86 14.82 1.94
C PHE A 191 5.54 15.93 0.94
N VAL A 192 6.06 17.14 1.16
CA VAL A 192 5.87 18.29 0.28
C VAL A 192 6.36 17.97 -1.14
N ARG A 193 7.55 17.36 -1.27
CA ARG A 193 8.08 16.93 -2.58
C ARG A 193 7.23 15.86 -3.25
N SER A 194 6.60 14.97 -2.48
CA SER A 194 5.73 13.91 -3.01
C SER A 194 4.37 14.42 -3.50
N ILE A 195 3.88 15.52 -2.92
CA ILE A 195 2.60 16.14 -3.29
C ILE A 195 2.77 17.05 -4.50
N ILE A 196 3.85 17.86 -4.53
CA ILE A 196 4.10 18.75 -5.66
C ILE A 196 4.11 17.86 -6.90
N PRO A 197 3.15 18.06 -7.83
CA PRO A 197 3.16 17.33 -9.07
C PRO A 197 4.55 17.55 -9.63
N SER A 198 5.31 16.47 -9.77
CA SER A 198 6.47 16.53 -10.63
C SER A 198 5.85 16.83 -11.98
N PHE A 199 5.78 18.12 -12.35
CA PHE A 199 5.72 18.53 -13.73
C PHE A 199 7.07 18.12 -14.32
N SER A 200 7.37 16.83 -14.30
CA SER A 200 8.10 16.23 -15.38
C SER A 200 7.20 16.53 -16.56
N SER A 201 7.49 17.65 -17.20
CA SER A 201 7.19 17.86 -18.59
C SER A 201 7.85 16.70 -19.33
N SER A 202 7.21 15.53 -19.30
CA SER A 202 6.89 14.89 -20.56
C SER A 202 6.02 15.91 -21.28
N ALA A 203 6.67 16.95 -21.83
CA ALA A 203 6.08 17.68 -22.91
C ALA A 203 5.57 16.57 -23.83
N PRO A 204 4.26 16.54 -24.15
CA PRO A 204 3.85 15.71 -25.27
C PRO A 204 4.84 16.09 -26.35
N SER A 205 5.58 15.11 -26.87
CA SER A 205 6.33 15.32 -28.09
C SER A 205 5.25 15.54 -29.14
N MET A 206 4.69 16.76 -29.14
CA MET A 206 4.02 17.38 -30.25
C MET A 206 5.13 17.41 -31.28
N LEU A 207 5.21 16.29 -32.00
CA LEU A 207 5.31 16.23 -33.43
C LEU A 207 5.49 17.65 -34.01
N ASN A 208 6.70 18.19 -33.84
CA ASN A 208 7.16 19.32 -34.61
C ASN A 208 7.36 18.72 -36.01
N LEU A 209 6.26 18.68 -36.76
CA LEU A 209 6.27 18.55 -38.20
C LEU A 209 6.76 19.89 -38.74
N HIS A 210 8.04 20.19 -38.50
CA HIS A 210 8.72 21.23 -39.25
C HIS A 210 9.93 20.57 -39.89
N ASP A 211 9.88 20.62 -41.22
CA ASP A 211 10.98 20.37 -42.12
C ASP A 211 12.29 20.84 -41.49
N ASP A 212 13.16 19.89 -41.16
CA ASP A 212 14.30 19.67 -42.04
C ASP A 212 15.03 18.39 -41.64
N PHE A 213 15.47 17.69 -42.68
CA PHE A 213 16.39 16.56 -42.66
C PHE A 213 17.45 16.67 -41.55
N SER A 214 17.76 15.53 -40.91
CA SER A 214 18.91 15.24 -40.01
C SER A 214 18.72 15.26 -38.48
N ALA A 215 17.89 14.35 -37.95
CA ALA A 215 18.03 13.87 -36.56
C ALA A 215 17.43 12.46 -36.36
N GLN A 216 17.93 11.49 -37.12
CA GLN A 216 17.58 10.09 -36.99
C GLN A 216 18.55 9.44 -36.00
N SER A 217 18.14 9.17 -34.75
CA SER A 217 18.68 8.09 -33.85
C SER A 217 18.49 8.34 -32.33
N ALA A 218 17.27 8.26 -31.80
CA ALA A 218 17.11 8.06 -30.34
C ALA A 218 15.83 7.34 -29.86
N SER A 219 15.05 6.67 -30.72
CA SER A 219 13.78 6.05 -30.31
C SER A 219 13.46 4.69 -30.97
N SER A 220 14.48 3.91 -31.34
CA SER A 220 14.29 2.74 -32.21
C SER A 220 13.59 1.53 -31.59
N SER A 221 13.40 1.42 -30.27
CA SER A 221 12.70 0.27 -29.67
C SER A 221 11.20 0.51 -29.46
N ALA A 222 10.81 1.61 -28.82
CA ALA A 222 9.40 1.95 -28.62
C ALA A 222 8.70 2.35 -29.94
N ALA A 223 9.41 3.03 -30.85
CA ALA A 223 8.89 3.31 -32.18
C ALA A 223 8.75 2.04 -33.01
N ARG A 224 9.64 1.04 -32.84
CA ARG A 224 9.47 -0.27 -33.49
C ARG A 224 8.24 -1.00 -32.97
N PHE A 225 7.99 -1.03 -31.66
CA PHE A 225 6.79 -1.66 -31.12
C PHE A 225 5.49 -0.99 -31.60
N LEU A 226 5.43 0.34 -31.59
CA LEU A 226 4.27 1.07 -32.12
C LEU A 226 4.13 0.92 -33.64
N TYR A 227 5.24 0.87 -34.38
CA TYR A 227 5.22 0.63 -35.82
C TYR A 227 4.80 -0.80 -36.16
N GLU A 228 5.22 -1.79 -35.38
CA GLU A 228 4.86 -3.19 -35.57
C GLU A 228 3.40 -3.44 -35.20
N ASP A 229 2.88 -2.82 -34.13
CA ASP A 229 1.45 -2.88 -33.79
C ASP A 229 0.58 -2.19 -34.85
N THR A 230 0.98 -1.01 -35.33
CA THR A 230 0.24 -0.31 -36.39
C THR A 230 0.30 -1.03 -37.73
N LEU A 231 1.41 -1.69 -38.07
CA LEU A 231 1.50 -2.57 -39.25
C LEU A 231 0.58 -3.79 -39.10
N LYS A 232 0.58 -4.46 -37.94
CA LYS A 232 -0.32 -5.59 -37.69
C LYS A 232 -1.77 -5.17 -37.79
N GLU A 233 -2.15 -4.03 -37.20
CA GLU A 233 -3.50 -3.49 -37.29
C GLU A 233 -3.89 -3.16 -38.74
N ARG A 234 -2.98 -2.60 -39.52
CA ARG A 234 -3.18 -2.32 -40.95
C ARG A 234 -3.41 -3.59 -41.75
N TYR A 235 -2.62 -4.64 -41.54
CA TYR A 235 -2.79 -5.93 -42.23
C TYR A 235 -4.08 -6.66 -41.82
N TYR A 236 -4.45 -6.61 -40.55
CA TYR A 236 -5.73 -7.14 -40.08
C TYR A 236 -6.91 -6.43 -40.74
N LYS A 237 -6.84 -5.11 -40.86
CA LYS A 237 -7.90 -4.31 -41.49
C LYS A 237 -8.05 -4.64 -42.97
N LEU A 238 -6.95 -4.83 -43.70
CA LEU A 238 -6.99 -5.25 -45.12
C LEU A 238 -7.73 -6.58 -45.31
N GLY A 239 -7.46 -7.58 -44.45
CA GLY A 239 -8.18 -8.85 -44.50
C GLY A 239 -9.67 -8.73 -44.14
N TYR A 240 -10.00 -7.84 -43.19
CA TYR A 240 -11.39 -7.55 -42.83
C TYR A 240 -12.16 -6.85 -43.97
N ASP A 241 -11.53 -5.88 -44.63
CA ASP A 241 -12.13 -5.13 -45.73
C ASP A 241 -12.32 -6.04 -46.97
N ASP A 242 -11.37 -6.94 -47.26
CA ASP A 242 -11.53 -7.96 -48.31
C ASP A 242 -12.74 -8.87 -48.05
N ALA A 243 -12.93 -9.33 -46.80
CA ALA A 243 -14.07 -10.14 -46.43
C ALA A 243 -15.41 -9.37 -46.54
N LYS A 244 -15.40 -8.08 -46.19
CA LYS A 244 -16.58 -7.21 -46.26
C LYS A 244 -16.99 -6.91 -47.71
N GLU A 245 -16.02 -6.79 -48.61
CA GLU A 245 -16.24 -6.52 -50.04
C GLU A 245 -16.40 -7.79 -50.88
N LEU A 246 -16.45 -8.97 -50.24
CA LEU A 246 -16.53 -10.29 -50.90
C LEU A 246 -15.39 -10.54 -51.91
N LYS A 247 -14.21 -9.97 -51.65
CA LYS A 247 -13.01 -10.23 -52.43
C LYS A 247 -12.42 -11.61 -52.05
N PRO A 248 -11.72 -12.27 -52.98
CA PRO A 248 -10.94 -13.47 -52.65
C PRO A 248 -9.92 -13.17 -51.53
N PHE A 249 -9.70 -14.14 -50.65
CA PHE A 249 -8.80 -13.98 -49.50
C PHE A 249 -7.39 -13.56 -49.94
N GLY A 250 -6.88 -12.46 -49.38
CA GLY A 250 -5.50 -12.01 -49.54
C GLY A 250 -5.22 -11.13 -50.75
N VAL A 251 -6.24 -10.69 -51.50
CA VAL A 251 -6.07 -9.82 -52.68
C VAL A 251 -5.45 -8.47 -52.28
N SER A 252 -6.03 -7.77 -51.30
CA SER A 252 -5.51 -6.47 -50.87
C SER A 252 -4.20 -6.58 -50.07
N LEU A 253 -3.95 -7.74 -49.46
CA LEU A 253 -2.68 -8.02 -48.77
C LEU A 253 -1.53 -8.16 -49.77
N ASN A 254 -1.71 -8.93 -50.85
CA ASN A 254 -0.69 -9.12 -51.87
C ASN A 254 -0.37 -7.80 -52.60
N GLU A 255 -1.37 -6.96 -52.85
CA GLU A 255 -1.19 -5.64 -53.44
C GLU A 255 -0.41 -4.70 -52.50
N ALA A 256 -0.71 -4.73 -51.20
CA ALA A 256 0.03 -3.97 -50.20
C ALA A 256 1.49 -4.44 -50.07
N MET A 257 1.75 -5.75 -50.12
CA MET A 257 3.11 -6.31 -50.09
C MET A 257 3.90 -5.96 -51.36
N ALA A 258 3.26 -6.03 -52.53
CA ALA A 258 3.88 -5.64 -53.80
C ALA A 258 4.17 -4.13 -53.89
N ALA A 259 3.36 -3.30 -53.23
CA ALA A 259 3.60 -1.87 -53.12
C ALA A 259 4.77 -1.55 -52.16
N ASP A 260 4.96 -2.34 -51.10
CA ASP A 260 6.06 -2.18 -50.13
C ASP A 260 7.41 -2.72 -50.68
N GLU A 261 7.40 -3.63 -51.66
CA GLU A 261 8.60 -4.13 -52.36
C GLU A 261 9.28 -3.10 -53.28
N ARG A 262 8.75 -1.88 -53.39
CA ARG A 262 9.41 -0.78 -54.12
C ARG A 262 9.82 0.39 -53.22
N PRO A 263 10.98 0.26 -52.57
CA PRO A 263 12.06 1.20 -52.74
C PRO A 263 13.11 0.51 -53.60
N SER A 264 13.27 1.01 -54.83
CA SER A 264 14.51 0.84 -55.58
C SER A 264 15.67 0.95 -54.60
N LEU A 265 16.53 -0.08 -54.61
CA LEU A 265 17.90 -0.05 -54.09
C LEU A 265 18.61 1.18 -54.65
N VAL A 266 18.31 2.36 -54.10
CA VAL A 266 19.27 3.45 -54.08
C VAL A 266 20.37 2.87 -53.23
N GLU A 267 21.44 2.49 -53.92
CA GLU A 267 22.73 2.15 -53.37
C GLU A 267 23.05 3.19 -52.30
N MET A 268 22.68 2.86 -51.05
CA MET A 268 23.03 3.69 -49.92
C MET A 268 24.55 3.71 -49.93
N PRO A 269 25.19 4.90 -49.97
CA PRO A 269 26.63 4.99 -49.85
C PRO A 269 27.04 4.15 -48.64
N PRO A 270 28.14 3.39 -48.71
CA PRO A 270 28.54 2.48 -47.64
C PRO A 270 28.49 3.26 -46.33
N MET A 271 27.45 3.00 -45.54
CA MET A 271 27.31 3.60 -44.24
C MET A 271 28.42 2.97 -43.45
N ASP A 272 29.51 3.72 -43.28
CA ASP A 272 30.55 3.39 -42.33
C ASP A 272 29.85 3.06 -41.02
N SER A 273 29.79 1.78 -40.69
CA SER A 273 29.16 1.22 -39.50
C SER A 273 29.93 1.58 -38.22
N SER A 274 30.68 2.68 -38.26
CA SER A 274 31.50 3.23 -37.18
C SER A 274 30.81 4.37 -36.42
N PHE A 275 29.66 4.86 -36.90
CA PHE A 275 28.79 5.71 -36.08
C PHE A 275 28.08 4.84 -35.03
N GLY A 276 28.84 4.48 -34.00
CA GLY A 276 28.35 3.89 -32.76
C GLY A 276 27.38 4.86 -32.13
N TYR A 277 26.10 4.76 -32.51
CA TYR A 277 24.99 5.31 -31.75
C TYR A 277 24.99 4.58 -30.40
N THR A 278 25.79 5.09 -29.48
CA THR A 278 25.65 4.81 -28.06
C THR A 278 24.31 5.42 -27.68
N ALA A 279 23.23 4.65 -27.86
CA ALA A 279 21.93 4.99 -27.30
C ALA A 279 22.19 5.28 -25.82
N LYS A 280 22.13 6.56 -25.44
CA LYS A 280 22.35 6.97 -24.05
C LYS A 280 21.37 6.15 -23.23
N LYS A 281 21.88 5.17 -22.49
CA LYS A 281 21.06 4.35 -21.59
C LYS A 281 20.23 5.34 -20.79
N PRO A 282 18.88 5.21 -20.77
CA PRO A 282 18.02 6.15 -20.08
C PRO A 282 18.58 6.28 -18.66
N ALA A 283 18.93 7.52 -18.27
CA ALA A 283 19.53 7.77 -16.97
C ALA A 283 18.61 7.14 -15.92
N LYS A 284 19.14 6.13 -15.21
CA LYS A 284 18.35 5.40 -14.21
C LYS A 284 17.84 6.43 -13.21
N SER A 285 16.52 6.59 -13.17
CA SER A 285 15.88 7.55 -12.28
C SER A 285 16.28 7.23 -10.84
N TRP A 286 16.67 8.23 -10.06
CA TRP A 286 17.10 8.06 -8.67
C TRP A 286 16.06 7.30 -7.81
N TYR A 287 14.78 7.34 -8.19
CA TYR A 287 13.71 6.54 -7.58
C TYR A 287 13.92 5.02 -7.70
N GLN A 288 14.57 4.54 -8.76
CA GLN A 288 14.93 3.13 -8.90
C GLN A 288 15.92 2.70 -7.81
N HIS A 289 16.86 3.58 -7.45
CA HIS A 289 17.78 3.33 -6.34
C HIS A 289 17.07 3.28 -4.99
N LEU A 290 16.08 4.16 -4.75
CA LEU A 290 15.25 4.06 -3.54
C LEU A 290 14.49 2.73 -3.45
N GLY A 291 13.95 2.24 -4.57
CA GLY A 291 13.26 0.95 -4.60
C GLY A 291 14.16 -0.22 -4.19
N ILE A 292 15.43 -0.18 -4.59
CA ILE A 292 16.44 -1.17 -4.22
C ILE A 292 16.79 -1.04 -2.73
N ILE A 293 17.04 0.18 -2.24
CA ILE A 293 17.36 0.43 -0.83
C ILE A 293 16.22 -0.05 0.09
N MET A 294 14.97 0.25 -0.26
CA MET A 294 13.81 -0.20 0.51
C MET A 294 13.64 -1.72 0.46
N SER A 295 13.90 -2.35 -0.69
CA SER A 295 13.87 -3.81 -0.81
C SER A 295 14.96 -4.46 0.06
N ALA A 296 16.17 -3.90 0.06
CA ALA A 296 17.28 -4.36 0.90
C ALA A 296 16.99 -4.18 2.39
N ALA A 297 16.45 -3.03 2.79
CA ALA A 297 16.03 -2.76 4.17
C ALA A 297 14.92 -3.73 4.61
N TYR A 298 13.95 -4.02 3.74
CA TYR A 298 12.90 -5.01 4.00
C TYR A 298 13.46 -6.42 4.17
N VAL A 299 14.33 -6.88 3.27
CA VAL A 299 14.98 -8.20 3.37
C VAL A 299 15.80 -8.29 4.66
N PHE A 300 16.63 -7.28 4.94
CA PHE A 300 17.43 -7.25 6.15
C PHE A 300 16.57 -7.33 7.41
N ARG A 301 15.50 -6.54 7.48
CA ARG A 301 14.57 -6.55 8.61
C ARG A 301 13.92 -7.92 8.77
N THR A 302 13.35 -8.47 7.70
CA THR A 302 12.64 -9.75 7.73
C THR A 302 13.59 -10.88 8.14
N VAL A 303 14.78 -10.96 7.54
CA VAL A 303 15.78 -11.97 7.90
C VAL A 303 16.24 -11.81 9.35
N SER A 304 16.51 -10.57 9.80
CA SER A 304 16.87 -10.29 11.19
C SER A 304 15.79 -10.76 12.16
N THR A 305 14.53 -10.38 11.92
CA THR A 305 13.40 -10.81 12.78
C THR A 305 13.18 -12.31 12.79
N LEU A 306 13.42 -13.00 11.67
CA LEU A 306 13.27 -14.45 11.58
C LEU A 306 14.45 -15.19 12.24
N GLY A 307 15.63 -14.57 12.29
CA GLY A 307 16.84 -15.20 12.78
C GLY A 307 17.20 -14.89 14.22
N THR A 308 16.71 -13.77 14.78
CA THR A 308 16.94 -13.42 16.17
C THR A 308 16.06 -14.29 17.07
N ASP A 309 16.69 -15.17 17.83
CA ASP A 309 16.02 -15.95 18.87
C ASP A 309 15.55 -15.00 19.99
N PRO A 310 14.24 -14.98 20.31
CA PRO A 310 13.69 -14.07 21.31
C PRO A 310 14.23 -14.31 22.72
N SER A 311 14.74 -15.52 23.02
CA SER A 311 15.25 -15.86 24.35
C SER A 311 16.70 -15.43 24.56
N THR A 312 17.54 -15.59 23.54
CA THR A 312 18.98 -15.33 23.62
C THR A 312 19.41 -14.03 22.95
N GLY A 313 18.56 -13.44 22.09
CA GLY A 313 18.87 -12.28 21.26
C GLY A 313 19.92 -12.57 20.18
N ARG A 314 20.38 -13.82 20.05
CA ARG A 314 21.41 -14.21 19.08
C ARG A 314 20.76 -14.56 17.74
N PHE A 315 21.45 -14.19 16.67
CA PHE A 315 21.04 -14.54 15.32
C PHE A 315 21.46 -15.98 14.99
N SER A 316 20.51 -16.81 14.56
CA SER A 316 20.73 -18.20 14.14
C SER A 316 20.10 -18.46 12.78
N VAL A 317 20.92 -18.94 11.83
CA VAL A 317 20.47 -19.30 10.47
C VAL A 317 19.47 -20.47 10.50
N GLN A 318 19.62 -21.37 11.46
CA GLN A 318 18.69 -22.50 11.63
C GLN A 318 17.30 -22.01 12.04
N THR A 319 17.23 -20.99 12.90
CA THR A 319 15.99 -20.33 13.30
C THR A 319 15.33 -19.61 12.12
N VAL A 320 16.12 -18.93 11.27
CA VAL A 320 15.59 -18.34 10.01
C VAL A 320 14.93 -19.42 9.17
N ARG A 321 15.60 -20.56 8.94
CA ARG A 321 15.07 -21.64 8.10
C ARG A 321 13.75 -22.21 8.65
N GLN A 322 13.66 -22.40 9.96
CA GLN A 322 12.45 -22.88 10.62
C GLN A 322 11.30 -21.86 10.53
N ASN A 323 11.59 -20.59 10.78
CA ASN A 323 10.58 -19.53 10.77
C ASN A 323 10.12 -19.16 9.35
N VAL A 324 10.98 -19.28 8.34
CA VAL A 324 10.59 -19.12 6.93
C VAL A 324 9.56 -20.19 6.53
N ALA A 325 9.70 -21.42 7.03
CA ALA A 325 8.77 -22.50 6.72
C ALA A 325 7.36 -22.32 7.32
N THR A 326 7.25 -21.56 8.42
CA THR A 326 5.98 -21.25 9.09
C THR A 326 5.46 -19.85 8.76
N MET A 327 6.13 -19.12 7.86
CA MET A 327 5.78 -17.75 7.52
C MET A 327 4.48 -17.69 6.71
N GLU A 328 3.71 -16.62 6.91
CA GLU A 328 2.48 -16.39 6.16
C GLU A 328 2.79 -16.27 4.65
N PRO A 329 2.01 -16.93 3.75
CA PRO A 329 2.29 -16.95 2.31
C PRO A 329 2.45 -15.56 1.67
N MET A 330 1.68 -14.57 2.15
CA MET A 330 1.77 -13.19 1.66
C MET A 330 3.14 -12.56 1.96
N GLN A 331 3.64 -12.74 3.18
CA GLN A 331 4.95 -12.24 3.59
C GLN A 331 6.05 -12.94 2.79
N MET A 332 5.90 -14.24 2.53
CA MET A 332 6.85 -15.01 1.72
C MET A 332 6.92 -14.49 0.28
N GLY A 333 5.77 -14.16 -0.32
CA GLY A 333 5.71 -13.54 -1.65
C GLY A 333 6.38 -12.16 -1.70
N LEU A 334 6.15 -11.31 -0.68
CA LEU A 334 6.81 -10.00 -0.58
C LEU A 334 8.32 -10.11 -0.40
N LEU A 335 8.78 -11.06 0.43
CA LEU A 335 10.21 -11.34 0.60
C LEU A 335 10.85 -11.80 -0.72
N GLY A 336 10.20 -12.70 -1.45
CA GLY A 336 10.65 -13.17 -2.76
C GLY A 336 10.77 -12.04 -3.78
N MET A 337 9.78 -11.15 -3.86
CA MET A 337 9.83 -9.99 -4.75
C MET A 337 10.93 -8.99 -4.36
N ALA A 338 11.15 -8.76 -3.08
CA ALA A 338 12.21 -7.87 -2.60
C ALA A 338 13.60 -8.43 -2.96
N VAL A 339 13.83 -9.74 -2.74
CA VAL A 339 15.07 -10.42 -3.14
C VAL A 339 15.27 -10.37 -4.65
N TYR A 340 14.22 -10.67 -5.44
CA TYR A 340 14.28 -10.61 -6.90
C TYR A 340 14.71 -9.23 -7.41
N LYS A 341 14.14 -8.14 -6.85
CA LYS A 341 14.50 -6.77 -7.21
C LYS A 341 15.98 -6.45 -6.91
N ILE A 342 16.50 -6.91 -5.78
CA ILE A 342 17.91 -6.73 -5.41
C ILE A 342 18.81 -7.48 -6.40
N VAL A 343 18.51 -8.75 -6.68
CA VAL A 343 19.28 -9.58 -7.62
C VAL A 343 19.28 -8.99 -9.03
N MET A 344 18.12 -8.52 -9.51
CA MET A 344 18.01 -7.88 -10.82
C MET A 344 18.73 -6.55 -10.90
N ALA A 345 18.93 -5.85 -9.78
CA ALA A 345 19.69 -4.60 -9.74
C ALA A 345 21.21 -4.82 -9.74
N MET A 346 21.67 -6.01 -9.32
CA MET A 346 23.08 -6.39 -9.36
C MET A 346 23.54 -6.92 -10.72
N LYS A 347 22.59 -7.32 -11.58
CA LYS A 347 22.82 -7.65 -12.99
C LYS A 347 22.81 -6.38 -13.84
#